data_AF-A0ABD3K3D6-F1
#
_entry.id   AF-A0ABD3K3D6-F1
#
_cell.length_a   1.000
_cell.length_b   1.000
_cell.length_c   1.000
_cell.angle_alpha   90.00
_cell.angle_beta   90.00
_cell.angle_gamma   90.00
#
_symmetry.space_group_name_H-M   'P 1'
#
loop_
_entity.id
_entity.type
_entity.pdbx_description
1 polymer ?
#
loop_
_entity_poly.entity_id
_entity_poly.type
_entity_poly.pdbx_seq_one_letter_code
_entity_poly.pdbx_strand_id
1 'polypeptide(L)'
;MDGSEDALREALADKQASSVPKPEIGATIAALIDLGIDKARIERRLQDAVSGAGDVALTREAERQRVVNTPESRRFYIPSFSFKEHKLNSNVFTFWHEHFRLEEDMFRRGCYSTEYHLKAWDFVERFADLLVKDVKTGACYRAHHVLEDFCNEELQKDLGISAEKAAELKHVLATLRRLSVPEVHAKIKKYGVTAPYTKNPLSDPIRPLVFFSLSKNKRPKTALGILHSVKCFKALLWSNKFKLPFAVGQIGEGVNYEIPHRPGFWRFHQCTLAEIEHFVDPKDKSHPKFSRVADLEMFILSREQQMSGQAAIKTRNKDRLQFRQHLANEMGSLWSRLLDAEIDCSYGWILCVVISDRSTYECRTCTGLKSGVAFVAHKKVAEPREVEKLVIVPDKKELGLAFRGNQFELLEAMGEEEALQLKAALKSKGEAEFIIRTMEKSVIIKDKMVNISKQKIKEHQRVFTPSVIGSSFGMGHIIYCLF
;
A
#
# COMPACT_ATOMS: atom_id res chain seq x y z
N MET A 1 -28.35 -7.89 -36.33
CA MET A 1 -28.07 -6.61 -35.64
C MET A 1 -27.82 -5.60 -36.75
N ASP A 2 -28.70 -5.56 -37.75
CA ASP A 2 -30.01 -4.89 -37.85
C ASP A 2 -29.86 -3.37 -37.94
N GLY A 3 -29.94 -2.84 -39.18
CA GLY A 3 -29.72 -1.44 -39.54
C GLY A 3 -30.72 -0.46 -38.94
N SER A 4 -31.66 -0.95 -38.12
CA SER A 4 -32.56 -0.17 -37.29
C SER A 4 -31.84 0.59 -36.16
N GLU A 5 -30.72 0.07 -35.62
CA GLU A 5 -29.96 0.74 -34.55
C GLU A 5 -29.06 1.86 -35.07
N ASP A 6 -28.50 1.71 -36.28
CA ASP A 6 -27.64 2.73 -36.90
C ASP A 6 -28.47 3.92 -37.41
N ALA A 7 -29.64 3.66 -38.00
CA ALA A 7 -30.59 4.72 -38.36
C ALA A 7 -31.09 5.51 -37.13
N LEU A 8 -31.23 4.84 -35.97
CA LEU A 8 -31.61 5.49 -34.71
C LEU A 8 -30.48 6.37 -34.17
N ARG A 9 -29.21 5.95 -34.34
CA ARG A 9 -28.04 6.71 -33.90
C ARG A 9 -27.81 7.96 -34.75
N GLU A 10 -27.97 7.86 -36.08
CA GLU A 10 -27.87 9.02 -36.97
C GLU A 10 -28.97 10.06 -36.69
N ALA A 11 -30.23 9.62 -36.53
CA ALA A 11 -31.35 10.53 -36.25
C ALA A 11 -31.25 11.23 -34.88
N LEU A 12 -30.58 10.60 -33.90
CA LEU A 12 -30.30 11.18 -32.58
C LEU A 12 -29.09 12.12 -32.59
N ALA A 13 -28.08 11.82 -33.42
CA ALA A 13 -26.89 12.66 -33.57
C ALA A 13 -27.22 14.01 -34.23
N ASP A 14 -28.09 14.03 -35.24
CA ASP A 14 -28.53 15.28 -35.90
C ASP A 14 -29.37 16.18 -34.97
N LYS A 15 -30.04 15.62 -33.96
CA LYS A 15 -30.90 16.38 -33.03
C LYS A 15 -30.20 16.90 -31.78
N GLN A 16 -29.06 16.34 -31.37
CA GLN A 16 -28.24 16.95 -30.32
C GLN A 16 -27.60 18.29 -30.75
N ALA A 17 -27.60 18.59 -32.06
CA ALA A 17 -27.01 19.79 -32.63
C ALA A 17 -27.98 20.99 -32.77
N SER A 18 -29.29 20.84 -32.54
CA SER A 18 -30.23 21.97 -32.68
C SER A 18 -31.41 21.92 -31.70
N SER A 19 -31.77 23.08 -31.12
CA SER A 19 -32.92 23.22 -30.22
C SER A 19 -34.23 23.23 -31.03
N VAL A 20 -34.79 22.05 -31.29
CA VAL A 20 -36.00 21.91 -32.12
C VAL A 20 -37.29 21.95 -31.29
N PRO A 21 -38.36 22.65 -31.74
CA PRO A 21 -39.63 22.76 -31.02
C PRO A 21 -40.47 21.46 -30.99
N LYS A 22 -41.29 21.33 -29.93
CA LYS A 22 -42.12 20.14 -29.55
C LYS A 22 -42.95 19.46 -30.65
N PRO A 23 -43.50 20.14 -31.68
CA PRO A 23 -44.34 19.49 -32.70
C PRO A 23 -43.59 18.44 -33.55
N GLU A 24 -42.29 18.63 -33.79
CA GLU A 24 -41.48 17.73 -34.63
C GLU A 24 -41.08 16.42 -33.92
N ILE A 25 -41.16 16.40 -32.58
CA ILE A 25 -40.91 15.19 -31.77
C ILE A 25 -42.04 14.18 -31.94
N GLY A 26 -43.29 14.65 -32.02
CA GLY A 26 -44.47 13.79 -32.20
C GLY A 26 -44.47 13.04 -33.54
N ALA A 27 -44.03 13.69 -34.62
CA ALA A 27 -43.93 13.08 -35.94
C ALA A 27 -42.84 11.99 -36.02
N THR A 28 -41.73 12.17 -35.29
CA THR A 28 -40.63 11.19 -35.27
C THR A 28 -41.01 9.93 -34.46
N ILE A 29 -41.76 10.10 -33.37
CA ILE A 29 -42.25 8.98 -32.55
C ILE A 29 -43.23 8.12 -33.35
N ALA A 30 -44.11 8.74 -34.15
CA ALA A 30 -45.02 8.01 -35.03
C ALA A 30 -44.26 7.15 -36.06
N ALA A 31 -43.20 7.70 -36.69
CA ALA A 31 -42.38 6.96 -37.66
C ALA A 31 -41.59 5.78 -37.06
N LEU A 32 -41.17 5.88 -35.78
CA LEU A 32 -40.46 4.80 -35.08
C LEU A 32 -41.38 3.68 -34.57
N ILE A 33 -42.66 3.98 -34.32
CA ILE A 33 -43.67 2.99 -33.95
C ILE A 33 -44.04 2.12 -35.16
N ASP A 34 -44.10 2.69 -36.37
CA ASP A 34 -44.32 1.95 -37.63
C ASP A 34 -43.18 0.98 -37.96
N LEU A 35 -41.98 1.17 -37.37
CA LEU A 35 -40.82 0.29 -37.50
C LEU A 35 -40.80 -0.86 -36.47
N GLY A 36 -41.88 -1.07 -35.71
CA GLY A 36 -42.04 -2.22 -34.82
C GLY A 36 -41.25 -2.17 -33.51
N ILE A 37 -40.78 -0.98 -33.11
CA ILE A 37 -40.04 -0.79 -31.85
C ILE A 37 -41.03 -0.48 -30.72
N ASP A 38 -40.87 -1.18 -29.59
CA ASP A 38 -41.74 -1.06 -28.42
C ASP A 38 -41.89 0.40 -27.94
N LYS A 39 -43.12 0.92 -28.07
CA LYS A 39 -43.55 2.26 -27.67
C LYS A 39 -43.15 2.60 -26.23
N ALA A 40 -43.21 1.63 -25.31
CA ALA A 40 -42.85 1.84 -23.91
C ALA A 40 -41.35 2.07 -23.71
N ARG A 41 -40.49 1.53 -24.60
CA ARG A 41 -39.03 1.74 -24.56
C ARG A 41 -38.64 3.11 -25.11
N ILE A 42 -39.36 3.59 -26.12
CA ILE A 42 -39.18 4.93 -26.71
C ILE A 42 -39.67 5.99 -25.74
N GLU A 43 -40.87 5.83 -25.17
CA GLU A 43 -41.44 6.77 -24.20
C GLU A 43 -40.55 6.91 -22.96
N ARG A 44 -39.94 5.82 -22.47
CA ARG A 44 -39.02 5.85 -21.33
C ARG A 44 -37.73 6.62 -21.64
N ARG A 45 -37.10 6.36 -22.79
CA ARG A 45 -35.89 7.09 -23.23
C ARG A 45 -36.17 8.57 -23.52
N LEU A 46 -37.37 8.88 -24.01
CA LEU A 46 -37.79 10.26 -24.25
C LEU A 46 -38.13 10.99 -22.94
N GLN A 47 -38.72 10.30 -21.96
CA GLN A 47 -38.89 10.82 -20.60
C GLN A 47 -37.54 11.10 -19.93
N ASP A 48 -36.55 10.22 -20.10
CA ASP A 48 -35.19 10.42 -19.60
C ASP A 48 -34.50 11.64 -20.27
N ALA A 49 -34.78 11.87 -21.57
CA ALA A 49 -34.26 13.02 -22.31
C ALA A 49 -34.99 14.35 -22.00
N VAL A 50 -36.31 14.33 -21.81
CA VAL A 50 -37.15 15.53 -21.60
C VAL A 50 -37.17 15.97 -20.13
N SER A 51 -36.90 15.08 -19.18
CA SER A 51 -36.75 15.41 -17.74
C SER A 51 -35.42 16.08 -17.40
N GLY A 52 -34.52 16.26 -18.38
CA GLY A 52 -33.16 16.75 -18.11
C GLY A 52 -32.30 15.75 -17.32
N ALA A 53 -32.72 14.49 -17.23
CA ALA A 53 -31.96 13.41 -16.56
C ALA A 53 -30.84 12.83 -17.44
N GLY A 54 -30.50 13.50 -18.55
CA GLY A 54 -29.36 13.18 -19.39
C GLY A 54 -28.02 13.72 -18.87
N ASP A 55 -28.02 14.59 -17.86
CA ASP A 55 -26.78 15.14 -17.29
C ASP A 55 -26.91 15.63 -15.83
N VAL A 56 -27.82 15.03 -15.06
CA VAL A 56 -27.76 15.14 -13.60
C VAL A 56 -26.84 14.02 -13.12
N ALA A 57 -25.61 14.38 -12.74
CA ALA A 57 -24.74 13.47 -12.02
C ALA A 57 -25.55 12.79 -10.90
N LEU A 58 -25.75 11.47 -10.99
CA LEU A 58 -26.27 10.69 -9.87
C LEU A 58 -25.47 11.15 -8.65
N THR A 59 -26.16 11.66 -7.62
CA THR A 59 -25.48 11.99 -6.39
C THR A 59 -24.70 10.74 -5.96
N ARG A 60 -23.47 10.93 -5.44
CA ARG A 60 -22.63 9.80 -4.99
C ARG A 60 -23.40 8.78 -4.13
N GLU A 61 -24.41 9.26 -3.40
CA GLU A 61 -25.33 8.42 -2.63
C GLU A 61 -26.23 7.54 -3.49
N ALA A 62 -26.81 8.06 -4.58
CA ALA A 62 -27.63 7.27 -5.50
C ALA A 62 -26.80 6.22 -6.27
N GLU A 63 -25.58 6.57 -6.68
CA GLU A 63 -24.64 5.61 -7.28
C GLU A 63 -24.27 4.51 -6.26
N ARG A 64 -23.99 4.88 -5.02
CA ARG A 64 -23.70 3.92 -3.93
C ARG A 64 -24.85 2.96 -3.69
N GLN A 65 -26.07 3.48 -3.57
CA GLN A 65 -27.24 2.67 -3.30
C GLN A 65 -27.49 1.66 -4.43
N ARG A 66 -27.22 2.05 -5.68
CA ARG A 66 -27.26 1.15 -6.84
C ARG A 66 -26.18 0.06 -6.75
N VAL A 67 -24.93 0.44 -6.45
CA VAL A 67 -23.77 -0.48 -6.38
C VAL A 67 -23.85 -1.41 -5.17
N VAL A 68 -24.56 -1.06 -4.09
CA VAL A 68 -24.80 -1.97 -2.95
C VAL A 68 -25.96 -2.91 -3.24
N ASN A 69 -27.10 -2.39 -3.71
CA ASN A 69 -28.32 -3.18 -3.86
C ASN A 69 -28.28 -4.15 -5.05
N THR A 70 -27.61 -3.79 -6.15
CA THR A 70 -27.58 -4.64 -7.36
C THR A 70 -26.76 -5.92 -7.17
N PRO A 71 -25.54 -5.88 -6.60
CA PRO A 71 -24.77 -7.08 -6.31
C PRO A 71 -25.40 -7.93 -5.20
N GLU A 72 -26.04 -7.32 -4.18
CA GLU A 72 -26.75 -8.07 -3.13
C GLU A 72 -27.97 -8.81 -3.67
N SER A 73 -28.83 -8.12 -4.43
CA SER A 73 -30.02 -8.74 -5.04
C SER A 73 -29.69 -9.86 -6.02
N ARG A 74 -28.52 -9.78 -6.68
CA ARG A 74 -27.99 -10.81 -7.59
C ARG A 74 -27.01 -11.79 -6.93
N ARG A 75 -26.86 -11.73 -5.61
CA ARG A 75 -25.99 -12.61 -4.79
C ARG A 75 -24.53 -12.65 -5.26
N PHE A 76 -23.94 -11.52 -5.63
CA PHE A 76 -22.50 -11.37 -5.84
C PHE A 76 -21.70 -11.29 -4.52
N TYR A 77 -22.38 -11.06 -3.40
CA TYR A 77 -21.84 -11.23 -2.05
C TYR A 77 -22.97 -11.51 -1.05
N ILE A 78 -22.60 -12.03 0.12
CA ILE A 78 -23.49 -12.22 1.26
C ILE A 78 -22.84 -11.56 2.48
N PRO A 79 -23.54 -10.71 3.26
CA PRO A 79 -22.98 -9.95 4.38
C PRO A 79 -22.28 -10.76 5.49
N SER A 80 -22.36 -12.09 5.49
CA SER A 80 -21.80 -12.99 6.51
C SER A 80 -20.69 -13.93 6.03
N PHE A 81 -20.35 -13.97 4.73
CA PHE A 81 -19.35 -14.90 4.19
C PHE A 81 -18.18 -14.20 3.51
N SER A 82 -16.98 -14.75 3.74
CA SER A 82 -15.77 -14.38 3.01
C SER A 82 -16.01 -14.46 1.50
N PHE A 83 -15.39 -13.55 0.77
CA PHE A 83 -15.48 -13.29 -0.68
C PHE A 83 -15.04 -14.44 -1.61
N LYS A 84 -15.30 -15.71 -1.25
CA LYS A 84 -14.60 -16.88 -1.80
C LYS A 84 -15.23 -17.52 -3.03
N GLU A 85 -16.52 -17.30 -3.31
CA GLU A 85 -17.26 -18.18 -4.24
C GLU A 85 -18.01 -17.44 -5.34
N HIS A 86 -17.33 -16.56 -6.09
CA HIS A 86 -17.89 -15.98 -7.31
C HIS A 86 -16.92 -16.04 -8.49
N LYS A 87 -17.48 -16.33 -9.68
CA LYS A 87 -16.74 -16.43 -10.96
C LYS A 87 -15.96 -15.15 -11.31
N LEU A 88 -16.49 -13.98 -10.93
CA LEU A 88 -15.82 -12.68 -11.11
C LEU A 88 -14.48 -12.63 -10.35
N ASN A 89 -14.43 -13.13 -9.12
CA ASN A 89 -13.22 -13.13 -8.31
C ASN A 89 -12.15 -14.02 -8.94
N SER A 90 -12.56 -15.20 -9.43
CA SER A 90 -11.67 -16.11 -10.16
C SER A 90 -11.06 -15.44 -11.39
N ASN A 91 -11.87 -14.73 -12.19
CA ASN A 91 -11.37 -14.04 -13.39
C ASN A 91 -10.36 -12.94 -13.05
N VAL A 92 -10.63 -12.13 -12.02
CA VAL A 92 -9.71 -11.06 -11.60
C VAL A 92 -8.40 -11.65 -11.04
N PHE A 93 -8.46 -12.75 -10.28
CA PHE A 93 -7.27 -13.44 -9.78
C PHE A 93 -6.45 -14.08 -10.89
N THR A 94 -7.11 -14.71 -11.87
CA THR A 94 -6.47 -15.28 -13.06
C THR A 94 -5.81 -14.17 -13.88
N PHE A 95 -6.52 -13.07 -14.12
CA PHE A 95 -5.95 -11.94 -14.85
C PHE A 95 -4.71 -11.36 -14.13
N TRP A 96 -4.76 -11.18 -12.81
CA TRP A 96 -3.59 -10.73 -12.04
C TRP A 96 -2.43 -11.72 -12.16
N HIS A 97 -2.74 -13.02 -12.11
CA HIS A 97 -1.75 -14.08 -12.23
C HIS A 97 -1.07 -14.08 -13.61
N GLU A 98 -1.84 -13.94 -14.69
CA GLU A 98 -1.32 -13.84 -16.05
C GLU A 98 -0.53 -12.54 -16.25
N HIS A 99 -1.11 -11.40 -15.87
CA HIS A 99 -0.55 -10.08 -16.11
C HIS A 99 0.75 -9.80 -15.35
N PHE A 100 0.90 -10.30 -14.13
CA PHE A 100 2.10 -10.07 -13.33
C PHE A 100 2.97 -11.31 -13.24
N ARG A 101 2.42 -12.41 -12.73
CA ARG A 101 3.25 -13.57 -12.37
C ARG A 101 3.78 -14.29 -13.62
N LEU A 102 2.96 -14.51 -14.64
CA LEU A 102 3.44 -15.16 -15.86
C LEU A 102 4.28 -14.21 -16.71
N GLU A 103 3.81 -12.98 -16.91
CA GLU A 103 4.51 -11.98 -17.73
C GLU A 103 5.92 -11.64 -17.21
N GLU A 104 6.11 -11.56 -15.89
CA GLU A 104 7.40 -11.23 -15.26
C GLU A 104 8.13 -12.45 -14.68
N ASP A 105 7.71 -13.67 -15.02
CA ASP A 105 8.30 -14.94 -14.55
C ASP A 105 8.53 -14.97 -13.03
N MET A 106 7.52 -14.50 -12.28
CA MET A 106 7.65 -14.34 -10.84
C MET A 106 7.57 -15.70 -10.13
N PHE A 107 8.41 -15.89 -9.12
CA PHE A 107 8.31 -17.08 -8.27
C PHE A 107 6.95 -17.14 -7.60
N ARG A 108 6.31 -18.31 -7.67
CA ARG A 108 5.09 -18.57 -6.89
C ARG A 108 5.45 -18.77 -5.44
N ARG A 109 4.57 -18.32 -4.56
CA ARG A 109 4.57 -18.82 -3.18
C ARG A 109 3.21 -19.31 -2.71
N GLY A 110 3.21 -20.48 -2.07
CA GLY A 110 2.15 -20.89 -1.13
C GLY A 110 2.63 -20.58 0.29
N CYS A 111 1.82 -19.90 1.10
CA CYS A 111 2.20 -19.55 2.47
C CYS A 111 1.84 -20.70 3.43
N TYR A 112 2.82 -21.19 4.18
CA TYR A 112 2.60 -21.90 5.45
C TYR A 112 3.15 -21.01 6.57
N SER A 113 2.27 -20.50 7.42
CA SER A 113 2.65 -19.65 8.56
C SER A 113 3.34 -20.48 9.65
N THR A 114 4.53 -20.07 10.08
CA THR A 114 5.09 -20.45 11.39
C THR A 114 5.11 -19.24 12.33
N GLU A 115 4.73 -19.47 13.60
CA GLU A 115 4.65 -18.48 14.69
C GLU A 115 5.94 -17.68 14.83
N TYR A 116 5.97 -16.39 14.48
CA TYR A 116 6.99 -15.48 15.02
C TYR A 116 6.53 -14.02 15.07
N HIS A 117 7.08 -13.31 16.06
CA HIS A 117 6.53 -12.13 16.72
C HIS A 117 6.57 -10.81 15.92
N LEU A 118 5.39 -10.21 15.75
CA LEU A 118 5.15 -8.82 15.32
C LEU A 118 5.83 -7.74 16.20
N LYS A 119 6.36 -8.11 17.37
CA LYS A 119 6.96 -7.19 18.35
C LYS A 119 8.31 -6.57 17.91
N ALA A 120 8.93 -7.08 16.85
CA ALA A 120 10.28 -6.65 16.45
C ALA A 120 10.28 -5.40 15.56
N TRP A 121 9.12 -4.85 15.19
CA TRP A 121 9.07 -3.65 14.37
C TRP A 121 8.28 -2.57 15.09
N ASP A 122 8.80 -1.34 15.11
CA ASP A 122 8.08 -0.08 15.44
C ASP A 122 6.81 0.14 14.58
N PHE A 123 6.54 -0.80 13.68
CA PHE A 123 5.35 -1.00 12.86
C PHE A 123 4.03 -1.02 13.64
N VAL A 124 4.01 -1.41 14.92
CA VAL A 124 2.73 -1.58 15.64
C VAL A 124 2.08 -0.25 16.06
N GLU A 125 2.88 0.78 16.38
CA GLU A 125 2.32 2.03 16.94
C GLU A 125 1.80 3.00 15.87
N ARG A 126 2.37 2.96 14.65
CA ARG A 126 2.02 3.89 13.56
C ARG A 126 0.79 3.48 12.75
N PHE A 127 0.40 2.20 12.78
CA PHE A 127 -0.78 1.67 12.05
C PHE A 127 -2.08 1.78 12.84
N ALA A 128 -2.03 2.27 14.09
CA ALA A 128 -3.24 2.51 14.86
C ALA A 128 -3.96 3.75 14.31
N ASP A 129 -5.18 3.54 13.81
CA ASP A 129 -6.07 4.61 13.40
C ASP A 129 -6.33 5.59 14.55
N LEU A 130 -6.50 6.88 14.21
CA LEU A 130 -7.00 7.87 15.15
C LEU A 130 -8.53 7.77 15.22
N LEU A 131 -9.06 7.47 16.40
CA LEU A 131 -10.48 7.22 16.63
C LEU A 131 -11.12 8.27 17.52
N VAL A 132 -12.41 8.54 17.30
CA VAL A 132 -13.29 9.33 18.17
C VAL A 132 -14.51 8.50 18.52
N LYS A 133 -15.07 8.70 19.71
CA LYS A 133 -16.23 7.95 20.18
C LYS A 133 -17.45 8.85 20.31
N ASP A 134 -18.62 8.38 19.90
CA ASP A 134 -19.89 8.98 20.34
C ASP A 134 -20.01 8.81 21.85
N VAL A 135 -20.07 9.92 22.57
CA VAL A 135 -20.07 9.95 24.04
C VAL A 135 -21.28 9.24 24.64
N LYS A 136 -22.41 9.18 23.93
CA LYS A 136 -23.64 8.53 24.43
C LYS A 136 -23.73 7.06 24.07
N THR A 137 -23.38 6.70 22.84
CA THR A 137 -23.56 5.32 22.34
C THR A 137 -22.29 4.47 22.46
N GLY A 138 -21.12 5.08 22.64
CA GLY A 138 -19.83 4.41 22.64
C GLY A 138 -19.36 3.96 21.25
N ALA A 139 -20.14 4.24 20.18
CA ALA A 139 -19.77 3.92 18.81
C ALA A 139 -18.47 4.64 18.43
N CYS A 140 -17.52 3.90 17.85
CA CYS A 140 -16.23 4.42 17.46
C CYS A 140 -16.23 4.78 15.97
N TYR A 141 -15.64 5.92 15.64
CA TYR A 141 -15.47 6.42 14.28
C TYR A 141 -14.02 6.82 14.06
N ARG A 142 -13.57 6.87 12.82
CA ARG A 142 -12.24 7.39 12.48
C ARG A 142 -12.27 8.89 12.41
N ALA A 143 -11.40 9.53 13.19
CA ALA A 143 -11.39 10.98 13.36
C ALA A 143 -11.21 11.71 12.02
N HIS A 144 -10.31 11.21 11.17
CA HIS A 144 -10.08 11.79 9.84
C HIS A 144 -11.31 11.67 8.94
N HIS A 145 -11.95 10.50 8.84
CA HIS A 145 -13.12 10.32 7.98
C HIS A 145 -14.34 11.11 8.45
N VAL A 146 -14.55 11.22 9.76
CA VAL A 146 -15.63 12.07 10.30
C VAL A 146 -15.42 13.54 9.92
N LEU A 147 -14.17 14.01 10.00
CA LEU A 147 -13.81 15.37 9.60
C LEU A 147 -13.89 15.57 8.08
N GLU A 148 -13.50 14.57 7.28
CA GLU A 148 -13.63 14.55 5.82
C GLU A 148 -15.09 14.67 5.38
N ASP A 149 -15.96 13.83 5.94
CA ASP A 149 -17.39 13.83 5.67
C ASP A 149 -18.01 15.18 5.99
N PHE A 150 -17.68 15.75 7.16
CA PHE A 150 -18.15 17.06 7.55
C PHE A 150 -17.72 18.15 6.54
N CYS A 151 -16.46 18.16 6.13
CA CYS A 151 -15.95 19.15 5.17
C CYS A 151 -16.66 19.03 3.82
N ASN A 152 -16.88 17.79 3.34
CA ASN A 152 -17.58 17.54 2.08
C ASN A 152 -19.07 17.93 2.17
N GLU A 153 -19.76 17.57 3.26
CA GLU A 153 -21.16 17.94 3.50
C GLU A 153 -21.35 19.45 3.59
N GLU A 154 -20.44 20.16 4.27
CA GLU A 154 -20.48 21.62 4.29
C GLU A 154 -20.25 22.17 2.89
N LEU A 155 -19.21 21.76 2.17
CA LEU A 155 -18.91 22.25 0.82
C LEU A 155 -20.04 22.01 -0.20
N GLN A 156 -20.87 20.98 -0.01
CA GLN A 156 -22.04 20.69 -0.86
C GLN A 156 -23.28 21.54 -0.52
N LYS A 157 -23.29 22.27 0.60
CA LYS A 157 -24.37 23.21 0.92
C LYS A 157 -24.13 24.53 0.17
N ASP A 158 -24.48 24.53 -1.11
CA ASP A 158 -24.19 25.59 -2.09
C ASP A 158 -24.71 27.03 -1.76
N LEU A 159 -25.48 27.24 -0.69
CA LEU A 159 -26.21 28.50 -0.47
C LEU A 159 -25.73 29.39 0.70
N GLY A 160 -24.68 29.03 1.45
CA GLY A 160 -24.34 29.79 2.68
C GLY A 160 -22.89 29.86 3.12
N ILE A 161 -21.93 29.38 2.32
CA ILE A 161 -20.52 29.33 2.72
C ILE A 161 -19.74 30.47 2.07
N SER A 162 -19.04 31.26 2.89
CA SER A 162 -18.12 32.29 2.38
C SER A 162 -16.98 31.67 1.59
N ALA A 163 -16.47 32.38 0.57
CA ALA A 163 -15.34 31.91 -0.24
C ALA A 163 -14.11 31.55 0.62
N GLU A 164 -13.89 32.28 1.71
CA GLU A 164 -12.83 32.01 2.69
C GLU A 164 -13.04 30.69 3.44
N LYS A 165 -14.27 30.43 3.93
CA LYS A 165 -14.59 29.17 4.62
C LYS A 165 -14.49 27.99 3.65
N ALA A 166 -14.91 28.16 2.39
CA ALA A 166 -14.77 27.13 1.37
C ALA A 166 -13.28 26.82 1.07
N ALA A 167 -12.43 27.84 0.97
CA ALA A 167 -10.99 27.68 0.80
C ALA A 167 -10.35 26.99 2.02
N GLU A 168 -10.76 27.34 3.25
CA GLU A 168 -10.28 26.68 4.47
C GLU A 168 -10.65 25.19 4.48
N LEU A 169 -11.91 24.84 4.17
CA LEU A 169 -12.36 23.44 4.14
C LEU A 169 -11.62 22.63 3.07
N LYS A 170 -11.42 23.19 1.87
CA LYS A 170 -10.62 22.55 0.81
C LYS A 170 -9.17 22.32 1.25
N HIS A 171 -8.56 23.29 1.93
CA HIS A 171 -7.22 23.14 2.48
C HIS A 171 -7.16 22.06 3.58
N VAL A 172 -8.17 21.99 4.45
CA VAL A 172 -8.26 20.93 5.47
C VAL A 172 -8.39 19.56 4.81
N LEU A 173 -9.21 19.40 3.78
CA LEU A 173 -9.32 18.14 3.03
C LEU A 173 -7.98 17.72 2.41
N ALA A 174 -7.26 18.67 1.78
CA ALA A 174 -5.96 18.41 1.17
C ALA A 174 -4.87 18.04 2.20
N THR A 175 -4.97 18.55 3.43
CA THR A 175 -3.98 18.34 4.49
C THR A 175 -4.42 17.35 5.56
N LEU A 176 -5.60 16.77 5.45
CA LEU A 176 -6.26 15.97 6.50
C LEU A 176 -5.39 14.83 7.02
N ARG A 177 -4.73 14.11 6.11
CA ARG A 177 -3.84 12.98 6.41
C ARG A 177 -2.52 13.40 7.06
N ARG A 178 -2.19 14.70 7.03
CA ARG A 178 -1.01 15.27 7.69
C ARG A 178 -1.23 15.67 9.13
N LEU A 179 -2.48 15.91 9.51
CA LEU A 179 -2.81 16.51 10.80
C LEU A 179 -2.40 15.56 11.93
N SER A 180 -1.66 16.11 12.89
CA SER A 180 -1.35 15.46 14.16
C SER A 180 -2.62 15.26 15.00
N VAL A 181 -2.54 14.41 16.02
CA VAL A 181 -3.66 14.14 16.92
C VAL A 181 -4.25 15.42 17.55
N PRO A 182 -3.44 16.36 18.07
CA PRO A 182 -3.96 17.62 18.60
C PRO A 182 -4.61 18.51 17.54
N GLU A 183 -4.09 18.52 16.30
CA GLU A 183 -4.63 19.34 15.22
C GLU A 183 -5.99 18.81 14.74
N VAL A 184 -6.13 17.48 14.60
CA VAL A 184 -7.43 16.85 14.30
C VAL A 184 -8.44 17.18 15.39
N HIS A 185 -8.04 17.08 16.66
CA HIS A 185 -8.88 17.45 17.79
C HIS A 185 -9.35 18.92 17.74
N ALA A 186 -8.39 19.82 17.51
CA ALA A 186 -8.67 21.25 17.40
C ALA A 186 -9.65 21.55 16.26
N LYS A 187 -9.52 20.88 15.11
CA LYS A 187 -10.43 21.03 13.98
C LYS A 187 -11.82 20.46 14.25
N ILE A 188 -11.91 19.28 14.87
CA ILE A 188 -13.19 18.69 15.30
C ILE A 188 -13.95 19.63 16.25
N LYS A 189 -13.25 20.21 17.24
CA LYS A 189 -13.82 21.20 18.16
C LYS A 189 -14.19 22.51 17.46
N LYS A 190 -13.28 23.07 16.64
CA LYS A 190 -13.48 24.34 15.93
C LYS A 190 -14.73 24.30 15.05
N TYR A 191 -14.95 23.20 14.34
CA TYR A 191 -16.08 23.07 13.43
C TYR A 191 -17.34 22.48 14.06
N GLY A 192 -17.29 22.09 15.34
CA GLY A 192 -18.43 21.47 16.03
C GLY A 192 -18.84 20.13 15.42
N VAL A 193 -17.87 19.32 14.99
CA VAL A 193 -18.16 18.06 14.28
C VAL A 193 -18.81 17.04 15.24
N THR A 194 -19.94 16.48 14.81
CA THR A 194 -20.73 15.50 15.58
C THR A 194 -20.70 14.11 14.96
N ALA A 195 -21.13 13.10 15.70
CA ALA A 195 -21.28 11.74 15.18
C ALA A 195 -22.19 11.70 13.92
N PRO A 196 -21.83 10.97 12.85
CA PRO A 196 -22.54 11.02 11.56
C PRO A 196 -24.05 10.74 11.64
N TYR A 197 -24.44 9.70 12.39
CA TYR A 197 -25.84 9.22 12.45
C TYR A 197 -26.63 9.81 13.61
N THR A 198 -26.02 9.89 14.79
CA THR A 198 -26.71 10.28 16.04
C THR A 198 -26.64 11.78 16.32
N LYS A 199 -25.76 12.51 15.60
CA LYS A 199 -25.43 13.92 15.83
C LYS A 199 -25.01 14.23 17.28
N ASN A 200 -24.57 13.22 18.02
CA ASN A 200 -24.06 13.37 19.38
C ASN A 200 -22.64 13.97 19.39
N PRO A 201 -22.22 14.56 20.53
CA PRO A 201 -20.84 14.98 20.73
C PRO A 201 -19.85 13.82 20.61
N LEU A 202 -18.68 14.12 20.07
CA LEU A 202 -17.57 13.17 19.93
C LEU A 202 -16.55 13.36 21.06
N SER A 203 -15.93 12.25 21.48
CA SER A 203 -14.82 12.26 22.44
C SER A 203 -13.56 12.87 21.84
N ASP A 204 -12.60 13.17 22.71
CA ASP A 204 -11.23 13.46 22.29
C ASP A 204 -10.67 12.31 21.43
N PRO A 205 -9.87 12.60 20.40
CA PRO A 205 -9.28 11.56 19.56
C PRO A 205 -8.29 10.69 20.34
N ILE A 206 -8.51 9.37 20.27
CA ILE A 206 -7.69 8.35 20.91
C ILE A 206 -7.02 7.52 19.82
N ARG A 207 -5.75 7.19 20.00
CA ARG A 207 -5.06 6.20 19.18
C ARG A 207 -4.93 4.90 19.98
N PRO A 208 -5.97 4.06 20.06
CA PRO A 208 -5.83 2.79 20.75
C PRO A 208 -4.85 1.94 19.95
N LEU A 209 -3.90 1.28 20.62
CA LEU A 209 -3.20 0.18 19.97
C LEU A 209 -4.28 -0.81 19.53
N VAL A 210 -4.44 -0.96 18.21
CA VAL A 210 -5.37 -1.90 17.60
C VAL A 210 -4.78 -3.31 17.72
N PHE A 211 -4.59 -3.75 18.95
CA PHE A 211 -4.40 -5.14 19.34
C PHE A 211 -5.34 -5.37 20.52
N PHE A 212 -6.63 -5.34 20.22
CA PHE A 212 -7.61 -5.96 21.10
C PHE A 212 -7.15 -7.41 21.33
N SER A 213 -7.18 -7.82 22.59
CA SER A 213 -6.86 -9.16 23.09
C SER A 213 -7.53 -10.23 22.23
N LEU A 214 -6.87 -10.65 21.17
CA LEU A 214 -7.20 -11.89 20.50
C LEU A 214 -6.70 -12.96 21.45
N SER A 215 -7.65 -13.75 21.96
CA SER A 215 -7.34 -15.06 22.49
C SER A 215 -6.24 -15.68 21.62
N LYS A 216 -5.27 -16.34 22.25
CA LYS A 216 -3.99 -16.84 21.69
C LYS A 216 -4.07 -17.61 20.35
N ASN A 217 -5.26 -17.81 19.79
CA ASN A 217 -5.58 -18.67 18.66
C ASN A 217 -6.10 -17.98 17.39
N LYS A 218 -6.46 -16.68 17.38
CA LYS A 218 -6.90 -16.00 16.13
C LYS A 218 -5.87 -14.95 15.70
N ARG A 219 -4.99 -15.39 14.81
CA ARG A 219 -3.81 -14.67 14.29
C ARG A 219 -4.25 -13.75 13.15
N PRO A 220 -3.66 -12.55 12.99
CA PRO A 220 -3.80 -11.77 11.77
C PRO A 220 -3.20 -12.57 10.62
N LYS A 221 -4.03 -13.23 9.82
CA LYS A 221 -3.57 -13.88 8.61
C LYS A 221 -3.48 -12.82 7.53
N THR A 222 -2.26 -12.64 7.04
CA THR A 222 -1.89 -12.18 5.68
C THR A 222 -1.98 -10.69 5.33
N ALA A 223 -1.58 -9.80 6.24
CA ALA A 223 -1.07 -8.46 5.86
C ALA A 223 0.48 -8.37 5.93
N LEU A 224 1.20 -9.49 5.86
CA LEU A 224 2.67 -9.59 6.00
C LEU A 224 3.30 -10.61 5.03
N GLY A 225 3.02 -10.51 3.72
CA GLY A 225 3.82 -11.21 2.70
C GLY A 225 5.30 -10.82 2.79
N ILE A 226 5.55 -9.55 3.09
CA ILE A 226 6.82 -8.89 3.42
C ILE A 226 7.75 -9.74 4.31
N LEU A 227 7.32 -10.06 5.53
CA LEU A 227 8.16 -10.80 6.51
C LEU A 227 8.52 -12.21 6.05
N HIS A 228 7.60 -12.83 5.32
CA HIS A 228 7.78 -14.19 4.86
C HIS A 228 8.75 -14.22 3.68
N SER A 229 8.67 -13.26 2.75
CA SER A 229 9.52 -13.20 1.55
C SER A 229 10.97 -12.97 1.92
N VAL A 230 11.19 -12.14 2.95
CA VAL A 230 12.50 -11.96 3.57
C VAL A 230 13.03 -13.27 4.13
N LYS A 231 12.26 -14.05 4.92
CA LYS A 231 12.73 -15.36 5.43
C LYS A 231 13.17 -16.34 4.32
N CYS A 232 12.47 -16.34 3.19
CA CYS A 232 12.79 -17.23 2.07
C CYS A 232 13.74 -16.60 1.05
N PHE A 233 14.21 -15.37 1.26
CA PHE A 233 15.03 -14.64 0.30
C PHE A 233 16.26 -15.43 -0.14
N LYS A 234 16.97 -16.09 0.79
CA LYS A 234 18.12 -16.94 0.44
C LYS A 234 17.75 -18.08 -0.50
N ALA A 235 16.62 -18.74 -0.24
CA ALA A 235 16.16 -19.86 -1.07
C ALA A 235 15.72 -19.37 -2.46
N LEU A 236 15.03 -18.23 -2.52
CA LEU A 236 14.59 -17.60 -3.77
C LEU A 236 15.78 -17.09 -4.59
N LEU A 237 16.74 -16.44 -3.94
CA LEU A 237 17.98 -15.98 -4.56
C LEU A 237 18.79 -17.17 -5.09
N TRP A 238 18.88 -18.27 -4.33
CA TRP A 238 19.50 -19.51 -4.79
C TRP A 238 18.78 -20.07 -6.02
N SER A 239 17.45 -20.18 -5.99
CA SER A 239 16.64 -20.63 -7.14
C SER A 239 16.85 -19.74 -8.36
N ASN A 240 17.08 -18.45 -8.16
CA ASN A 240 17.46 -17.51 -9.21
C ASN A 240 18.98 -17.47 -9.50
N LYS A 241 19.73 -18.52 -9.13
CA LYS A 241 21.18 -18.68 -9.39
C LYS A 241 22.01 -17.50 -8.87
N PHE A 242 21.64 -16.96 -7.72
CA PHE A 242 22.25 -15.80 -7.07
C PHE A 242 22.25 -14.51 -7.89
N LYS A 243 21.30 -14.35 -8.82
CA LYS A 243 21.16 -13.16 -9.66
C LYS A 243 20.03 -12.27 -9.17
N LEU A 244 20.20 -10.96 -9.38
CA LEU A 244 19.18 -9.94 -9.29
C LEU A 244 19.03 -9.26 -10.66
N PRO A 245 17.84 -8.72 -10.98
CA PRO A 245 16.63 -8.70 -10.15
C PRO A 245 15.85 -10.03 -10.17
N PHE A 246 14.94 -10.20 -9.20
CA PHE A 246 13.85 -11.20 -9.26
C PHE A 246 12.63 -10.74 -8.47
N ALA A 247 11.47 -11.30 -8.79
CA ALA A 247 10.23 -10.99 -8.11
C ALA A 247 9.48 -12.23 -7.59
N VAL A 248 8.68 -12.03 -6.55
CA VAL A 248 7.79 -13.05 -5.98
C VAL A 248 6.38 -12.50 -5.92
N GLY A 249 5.42 -13.28 -6.40
CA GLY A 249 4.00 -12.95 -6.34
C GLY A 249 3.23 -13.92 -5.44
N GLN A 250 2.35 -13.39 -4.58
CA GLN A 250 1.48 -14.19 -3.71
C GLN A 250 0.07 -13.61 -3.68
N ILE A 251 -0.94 -14.49 -3.66
CA ILE A 251 -2.31 -14.13 -3.30
C ILE A 251 -2.62 -14.80 -1.95
N GLY A 252 -3.12 -14.02 -0.99
CA GLY A 252 -3.46 -14.50 0.35
C GLY A 252 -4.67 -13.77 0.91
N GLU A 253 -5.18 -14.23 2.05
CA GLU A 253 -6.21 -13.49 2.78
C GLU A 253 -5.58 -12.27 3.47
N GLY A 254 -6.21 -11.56 4.37
CA GLY A 254 -5.61 -10.39 5.01
C GLY A 254 -6.54 -9.95 6.10
N VAL A 255 -6.11 -9.94 7.35
CA VAL A 255 -6.98 -9.53 8.46
C VAL A 255 -6.70 -8.08 8.80
N ASN A 256 -7.71 -7.24 8.62
CA ASN A 256 -7.69 -5.82 8.98
C ASN A 256 -8.61 -5.62 10.19
N TYR A 257 -8.07 -5.09 11.27
CA TYR A 257 -8.85 -4.76 12.47
C TYR A 257 -9.41 -3.33 12.43
N GLU A 258 -9.56 -2.75 11.23
CA GLU A 258 -10.11 -1.41 11.04
C GLU A 258 -11.56 -1.31 11.52
N ILE A 259 -11.92 -0.16 12.08
CA ILE A 259 -13.31 0.17 12.37
C ILE A 259 -13.95 0.74 11.09
N PRO A 260 -14.99 0.09 10.53
CA PRO A 260 -15.66 0.60 9.35
C PRO A 260 -16.35 1.93 9.69
N HIS A 261 -16.05 2.96 8.89
CA HIS A 261 -16.62 4.30 9.05
C HIS A 261 -18.09 4.37 8.59
N ARG A 262 -18.43 3.57 7.57
CA ARG A 262 -19.78 3.39 7.04
C ARG A 262 -20.03 1.90 6.76
N PRO A 263 -21.25 1.39 7.00
CA PRO A 263 -21.62 0.05 6.54
C PRO A 263 -21.53 -0.01 5.01
N GLY A 264 -20.91 -1.07 4.47
CA GLY A 264 -20.74 -1.20 3.03
C GLY A 264 -19.78 -2.30 2.61
N PHE A 265 -19.87 -2.64 1.32
CA PHE A 265 -19.23 -3.76 0.64
C PHE A 265 -17.69 -3.75 0.64
N TRP A 266 -17.04 -2.68 1.05
CA TRP A 266 -15.64 -2.43 0.69
C TRP A 266 -14.60 -2.67 1.80
N ARG A 267 -14.97 -2.65 3.08
CA ARG A 267 -14.01 -2.71 4.20
C ARG A 267 -14.33 -3.90 5.09
N PHE A 268 -13.67 -5.00 4.80
CA PHE A 268 -13.82 -6.26 5.51
C PHE A 268 -12.74 -6.44 6.58
N HIS A 269 -13.12 -7.12 7.67
CA HIS A 269 -12.14 -7.61 8.63
C HIS A 269 -11.20 -8.67 8.03
N GLN A 270 -11.63 -9.35 6.97
CA GLN A 270 -10.85 -10.30 6.21
C GLN A 270 -10.96 -9.96 4.72
N CYS A 271 -9.85 -9.59 4.10
CA CYS A 271 -9.76 -9.24 2.68
C CYS A 271 -8.85 -10.24 1.96
N THR A 272 -8.87 -10.24 0.63
CA THR A 272 -7.87 -10.94 -0.19
C THR A 272 -6.90 -9.91 -0.73
N LEU A 273 -5.62 -10.15 -0.53
CA LEU A 273 -4.53 -9.34 -1.06
C LEU A 273 -3.76 -10.14 -2.10
N ALA A 274 -3.37 -9.46 -3.18
CA ALA A 274 -2.30 -9.94 -4.04
C ALA A 274 -1.08 -9.05 -3.79
N GLU A 275 0.09 -9.63 -3.60
CA GLU A 275 1.31 -8.91 -3.24
C GLU A 275 2.47 -9.34 -4.13
N ILE A 276 3.31 -8.36 -4.49
CA ILE A 276 4.51 -8.55 -5.29
C ILE A 276 5.69 -8.00 -4.53
N GLU A 277 6.76 -8.79 -4.46
CA GLU A 277 8.04 -8.40 -3.90
C GLU A 277 9.14 -8.47 -4.95
N HIS A 278 9.60 -7.32 -5.42
CA HIS A 278 10.63 -7.19 -6.44
C HIS A 278 11.96 -6.78 -5.80
N PHE A 279 12.92 -7.70 -5.79
CA PHE A 279 14.27 -7.49 -5.28
C PHE A 279 15.19 -6.98 -6.39
N VAL A 280 15.84 -5.84 -6.16
CA VAL A 280 16.69 -5.15 -7.15
C VAL A 280 18.03 -4.69 -6.53
N ASP A 281 19.02 -4.37 -7.37
CA ASP A 281 20.24 -3.71 -6.90
C ASP A 281 19.92 -2.26 -6.49
N PRO A 282 20.25 -1.81 -5.27
CA PRO A 282 19.99 -0.43 -4.85
C PRO A 282 20.64 0.63 -5.75
N LYS A 283 21.73 0.30 -6.46
CA LYS A 283 22.40 1.21 -7.41
C LYS A 283 21.82 1.13 -8.83
N ASP A 284 21.02 0.12 -9.13
CA ASP A 284 20.44 -0.10 -10.44
C ASP A 284 18.99 -0.57 -10.28
N LYS A 285 18.08 0.41 -10.25
CA LYS A 285 16.64 0.23 -10.17
C LYS A 285 15.96 0.36 -11.54
N SER A 286 16.71 0.21 -12.63
CA SER A 286 16.15 0.22 -13.97
C SER A 286 15.33 -1.04 -14.23
N HIS A 287 14.34 -0.95 -15.13
CA HIS A 287 13.53 -2.10 -15.54
C HIS A 287 13.65 -2.31 -17.06
N PRO A 288 14.08 -3.48 -17.54
CA PRO A 288 14.36 -3.70 -18.97
C PRO A 288 13.12 -3.54 -19.86
N LYS A 289 11.93 -3.81 -19.31
CA LYS A 289 10.64 -3.69 -20.02
C LYS A 289 9.98 -2.31 -19.86
N PHE A 290 10.62 -1.33 -19.23
CA PHE A 290 10.00 -0.01 -18.98
C PHE A 290 9.55 0.67 -20.28
N SER A 291 10.28 0.49 -21.38
CA SER A 291 9.92 1.04 -22.70
C SER A 291 8.53 0.61 -23.18
N ARG A 292 8.00 -0.55 -22.74
CA ARG A 292 6.65 -1.01 -23.10
C ARG A 292 5.53 -0.18 -22.49
N VAL A 293 5.84 0.56 -21.43
CA VAL A 293 4.86 1.35 -20.66
C VAL A 293 5.27 2.81 -20.53
N ALA A 294 6.38 3.22 -21.13
CA ALA A 294 6.92 4.58 -21.03
C ALA A 294 5.97 5.63 -21.60
N ASP A 295 5.23 5.27 -22.65
CA ASP A 295 4.27 6.15 -23.32
C ASP A 295 2.86 6.06 -22.70
N LEU A 296 2.68 5.31 -21.60
CA LEU A 296 1.39 5.26 -20.91
C LEU A 296 1.13 6.58 -20.18
N GLU A 297 0.08 7.25 -20.61
CA GLU A 297 -0.42 8.44 -19.96
C GLU A 297 -1.24 8.07 -18.71
N MET A 298 -0.89 8.68 -17.57
CA MET A 298 -1.47 8.34 -16.26
C MET A 298 -1.69 9.61 -15.43
N PHE A 299 -2.78 9.67 -14.68
CA PHE A 299 -3.01 10.75 -13.72
C PHE A 299 -2.06 10.57 -12.55
N ILE A 300 -1.13 11.50 -12.35
CA ILE A 300 -0.25 11.51 -11.18
C ILE A 300 -0.61 12.72 -10.33
N LEU A 301 -0.97 12.46 -9.08
CA LEU A 301 -1.18 13.49 -8.07
C LEU A 301 0.10 13.62 -7.24
N SER A 302 0.95 14.57 -7.62
CA SER A 302 2.25 14.81 -6.98
C SER A 302 2.10 15.42 -5.59
N ARG A 303 3.19 15.43 -4.81
CA ARG A 303 3.21 16.11 -3.51
C ARG A 303 2.94 17.61 -3.64
N GLU A 304 3.51 18.24 -4.66
CA GLU A 304 3.40 19.68 -4.89
C GLU A 304 1.97 20.07 -5.25
N GLN A 305 1.30 19.25 -6.07
CA GLN A 305 -0.12 19.44 -6.41
C GLN A 305 -1.03 19.29 -5.19
N GLN A 306 -0.80 18.26 -4.36
CA GLN A 306 -1.54 18.09 -3.11
C GLN A 306 -1.39 19.30 -2.18
N MET A 307 -0.17 19.84 -2.05
CA MET A 307 0.10 20.98 -1.18
C MET A 307 -0.46 22.30 -1.72
N SER A 308 -0.55 22.44 -3.04
CA SER A 308 -1.13 23.64 -3.69
C SER A 308 -2.65 23.55 -3.87
N GLY A 309 -3.28 22.43 -3.47
CA GLY A 309 -4.70 22.19 -3.69
C GLY A 309 -5.08 22.03 -5.17
N GLN A 310 -4.10 21.76 -6.03
CA GLN A 310 -4.31 21.51 -7.45
C GLN A 310 -4.80 20.07 -7.66
N ALA A 311 -5.73 19.89 -8.61
CA ALA A 311 -6.12 18.57 -9.06
C ALA A 311 -4.98 17.87 -9.80
N ALA A 312 -5.06 16.54 -9.92
CA ALA A 312 -4.12 15.77 -10.73
C ALA A 312 -4.12 16.29 -12.19
N ILE A 313 -2.94 16.50 -12.77
CA ILE A 313 -2.81 17.00 -14.14
C ILE A 313 -3.13 15.86 -15.13
N LYS A 314 -3.99 16.15 -16.12
CA LYS A 314 -4.40 15.24 -17.20
C LYS A 314 -3.28 14.98 -18.19
N THR A 315 -3.15 13.72 -18.60
CA THR A 315 -2.60 13.32 -19.91
C THR A 315 -3.58 12.40 -20.67
N ARG A 316 -4.91 12.62 -20.60
CA ARG A 316 -5.96 11.86 -21.36
C ARG A 316 -6.30 10.43 -20.82
N ASN A 317 -7.23 9.75 -21.50
CA ASN A 317 -8.56 9.30 -21.01
C ASN A 317 -8.61 8.00 -20.18
N LYS A 318 -8.58 8.11 -18.84
CA LYS A 318 -9.14 7.15 -17.86
C LYS A 318 -9.63 7.92 -16.61
N ASP A 319 -10.77 8.60 -16.72
CA ASP A 319 -11.23 9.65 -15.79
C ASP A 319 -11.47 9.26 -14.31
N ARG A 320 -11.26 8.00 -13.92
CA ARG A 320 -11.49 7.49 -12.55
C ARG A 320 -10.32 6.72 -11.94
N LEU A 321 -9.12 6.76 -12.53
CA LEU A 321 -7.89 6.14 -11.97
C LEU A 321 -6.80 7.19 -11.82
N GLN A 322 -6.24 7.33 -10.61
CA GLN A 322 -5.11 8.21 -10.35
C GLN A 322 -4.01 7.53 -9.53
N PHE A 323 -2.81 8.08 -9.61
CA PHE A 323 -1.64 7.65 -8.87
C PHE A 323 -1.23 8.77 -7.92
N ARG A 324 -1.53 8.62 -6.63
CA ARG A 324 -1.25 9.63 -5.62
C ARG A 324 0.07 9.35 -4.92
N GLN A 325 0.99 10.30 -5.00
CA GLN A 325 2.26 10.19 -4.29
C GLN A 325 2.08 10.55 -2.81
N HIS A 326 2.53 9.69 -1.89
CA HIS A 326 2.41 10.00 -0.46
C HIS A 326 3.24 11.23 -0.07
N LEU A 327 2.69 12.00 0.86
CA LEU A 327 3.37 13.13 1.49
C LEU A 327 4.46 12.63 2.45
N ALA A 328 5.48 13.47 2.72
CA ALA A 328 6.64 13.06 3.50
C ALA A 328 6.30 12.57 4.93
N ASN A 329 5.23 13.08 5.52
CA ASN A 329 4.75 12.71 6.86
C ASN A 329 3.72 11.56 6.87
N GLU A 330 3.14 11.20 5.72
CA GLU A 330 2.33 9.98 5.56
C GLU A 330 3.23 8.74 5.47
N MET A 331 4.47 8.93 5.03
CA MET A 331 5.44 7.85 4.91
C MET A 331 5.92 7.40 6.30
N GLY A 332 5.72 6.12 6.60
CA GLY A 332 6.49 5.43 7.65
C GLY A 332 8.02 5.51 7.40
N SER A 333 8.80 5.33 8.46
CA SER A 333 10.28 5.37 8.43
C SER A 333 10.96 4.36 7.50
N LEU A 334 10.18 3.42 6.95
CA LEU A 334 10.59 2.30 6.10
C LEU A 334 10.64 2.64 4.61
N TRP A 335 9.91 3.67 4.20
CA TRP A 335 9.59 3.92 2.81
C TRP A 335 10.47 5.05 2.28
N SER A 336 11.08 4.84 1.12
CA SER A 336 11.82 5.88 0.39
C SER A 336 10.93 6.59 -0.63
N ARG A 337 9.97 5.86 -1.22
CA ARG A 337 8.89 6.38 -2.08
C ARG A 337 7.65 5.51 -1.91
N LEU A 338 6.47 6.11 -2.01
CA LEU A 338 5.19 5.43 -1.89
C LEU A 338 4.17 6.10 -2.81
N LEU A 339 3.49 5.29 -3.61
CA LEU A 339 2.52 5.69 -4.62
C LEU A 339 1.28 4.82 -4.50
N ASP A 340 0.12 5.45 -4.41
CA ASP A 340 -1.17 4.77 -4.33
C ASP A 340 -1.85 4.83 -5.69
N ALA A 341 -2.28 3.70 -6.23
CA ALA A 341 -3.28 3.68 -7.29
C ALA A 341 -4.67 3.77 -6.63
N GLU A 342 -5.31 4.91 -6.81
CA GLU A 342 -6.64 5.22 -6.29
C GLU A 342 -7.67 5.21 -7.42
N ILE A 343 -8.84 4.63 -7.15
CA ILE A 343 -9.95 4.58 -8.09
C ILE A 343 -11.13 5.38 -7.53
N ASP A 344 -11.68 6.31 -8.32
CA ASP A 344 -12.86 7.10 -7.94
C ASP A 344 -14.12 6.25 -8.06
N CYS A 345 -14.85 6.16 -6.96
CA CYS A 345 -16.11 5.42 -6.84
C CYS A 345 -17.15 6.24 -6.08
N SER A 346 -18.29 5.62 -5.76
CA SER A 346 -19.41 6.28 -5.05
C SER A 346 -19.09 6.83 -3.65
N TYR A 347 -17.89 6.58 -3.14
CA TYR A 347 -17.41 7.17 -1.89
C TYR A 347 -16.12 7.98 -2.07
N GLY A 348 -15.78 8.33 -3.31
CA GLY A 348 -14.57 9.06 -3.66
C GLY A 348 -13.40 8.16 -4.05
N TRP A 349 -12.21 8.76 -4.07
CA TRP A 349 -10.95 8.11 -4.39
C TRP A 349 -10.57 7.11 -3.30
N ILE A 350 -10.63 5.81 -3.62
CA ILE A 350 -10.21 4.76 -2.71
C ILE A 350 -8.92 4.11 -3.14
N LEU A 351 -8.09 3.78 -2.16
CA LEU A 351 -6.84 3.04 -2.36
C LEU A 351 -7.11 1.61 -2.83
N CYS A 352 -6.66 1.28 -4.04
CA CYS A 352 -6.77 -0.07 -4.59
C CYS A 352 -5.43 -0.80 -4.66
N VAL A 353 -4.34 -0.08 -4.95
CA VAL A 353 -2.99 -0.64 -5.01
C VAL A 353 -2.00 0.29 -4.32
N VAL A 354 -1.15 -0.26 -3.45
CA VAL A 354 -0.01 0.45 -2.87
C VAL A 354 1.26 -0.01 -3.58
N ILE A 355 2.05 0.93 -4.09
CA ILE A 355 3.35 0.68 -4.71
C ILE A 355 4.42 1.40 -3.90
N SER A 356 5.40 0.64 -3.43
CA SER A 356 6.30 1.08 -2.37
C SER A 356 7.75 0.77 -2.69
N ASP A 357 8.63 1.74 -2.49
CA ASP A 357 10.08 1.54 -2.50
C ASP A 357 10.60 1.55 -1.08
N ARG A 358 10.95 0.38 -0.56
CA ARG A 358 11.38 0.19 0.83
C ARG A 358 12.88 0.22 1.02
N SER A 359 13.62 0.50 -0.06
CA SER A 359 15.07 0.50 -0.05
C SER A 359 15.60 -0.80 0.59
N THR A 360 16.67 -0.70 1.38
CA THR A 360 17.31 -1.81 2.09
C THR A 360 16.84 -1.98 3.53
N TYR A 361 15.92 -1.13 4.02
CA TYR A 361 15.59 -1.07 5.44
C TYR A 361 15.13 -2.42 5.97
N GLU A 362 14.20 -3.07 5.27
CA GLU A 362 13.63 -4.34 5.74
C GLU A 362 14.67 -5.44 5.86
N CYS A 363 15.51 -5.58 4.83
CA CYS A 363 16.59 -6.55 4.82
C CYS A 363 17.59 -6.28 5.96
N ARG A 364 17.92 -5.00 6.24
CA ARG A 364 18.82 -4.64 7.36
C ARG A 364 18.20 -4.92 8.72
N THR A 365 16.94 -4.52 8.93
CA THR A 365 16.20 -4.71 10.17
C THR A 365 16.01 -6.21 10.47
N CYS A 366 15.68 -7.02 9.45
CA CYS A 366 15.62 -8.48 9.58
C CYS A 366 16.99 -9.15 9.80
N THR A 367 18.08 -8.56 9.29
CA THR A 367 19.46 -9.01 9.59
C THR A 367 19.82 -8.71 11.05
N GLY A 368 19.54 -7.49 11.51
CA GLY A 368 20.01 -6.99 12.82
C GLY A 368 19.20 -7.48 14.02
N LEU A 369 17.91 -7.81 13.87
CA LEU A 369 17.04 -7.97 15.03
C LEU A 369 16.86 -9.38 15.58
N LYS A 370 17.13 -10.48 14.85
CA LYS A 370 16.93 -11.84 15.41
C LYS A 370 17.35 -13.05 14.57
N SER A 371 17.62 -12.92 13.26
CA SER A 371 17.86 -14.13 12.43
C SER A 371 19.33 -14.59 12.43
N GLY A 372 20.29 -13.70 12.68
CA GLY A 372 21.72 -13.98 12.47
C GLY A 372 22.08 -14.25 11.00
N VAL A 373 21.13 -14.09 10.08
CA VAL A 373 21.27 -14.42 8.67
C VAL A 373 21.47 -13.15 7.87
N ALA A 374 22.65 -13.00 7.27
CA ALA A 374 22.96 -11.88 6.39
C ALA A 374 22.06 -11.89 5.13
N PHE A 375 21.32 -10.79 4.93
CA PHE A 375 20.55 -10.52 3.71
C PHE A 375 21.39 -9.76 2.69
N VAL A 376 22.21 -10.51 1.95
CA VAL A 376 23.13 -9.95 0.96
C VAL A 376 23.02 -10.67 -0.38
N ALA A 377 23.24 -9.91 -1.45
CA ALA A 377 23.43 -10.39 -2.81
C ALA A 377 24.82 -9.99 -3.30
N HIS A 378 25.29 -10.69 -4.33
CA HIS A 378 26.61 -10.51 -4.90
C HIS A 378 26.48 -10.11 -6.37
N LYS A 379 27.19 -9.06 -6.78
CA LYS A 379 27.30 -8.67 -8.20
C LYS A 379 28.77 -8.67 -8.58
N LYS A 380 29.14 -9.45 -9.60
CA LYS A 380 30.49 -9.42 -10.16
C LYS A 380 30.79 -8.01 -10.66
N VAL A 381 31.92 -7.47 -10.28
CA VAL A 381 32.43 -6.21 -10.84
C VAL A 381 33.27 -6.53 -12.08
N ALA A 382 33.20 -5.69 -13.11
CA ALA A 382 33.97 -5.89 -14.34
C ALA A 382 35.47 -5.82 -14.07
N GLU A 383 35.89 -4.88 -13.24
CA GLU A 383 37.27 -4.71 -12.78
C GLU A 383 37.34 -4.89 -11.26
N PRO A 384 38.30 -5.68 -10.75
CA PRO A 384 38.48 -5.84 -9.31
C PRO A 384 38.81 -4.51 -8.64
N ARG A 385 38.04 -4.14 -7.61
CA ARG A 385 38.31 -2.93 -6.83
C ARG A 385 39.25 -3.27 -5.69
N GLU A 386 40.33 -2.50 -5.52
CA GLU A 386 41.12 -2.55 -4.30
C GLU A 386 40.39 -1.81 -3.19
N VAL A 387 39.98 -2.54 -2.16
CA VAL A 387 39.34 -1.99 -0.97
C VAL A 387 40.20 -2.30 0.23
N GLU A 388 40.51 -1.27 1.02
CA GLU A 388 41.17 -1.44 2.30
C GLU A 388 40.13 -1.90 3.31
N LYS A 389 40.22 -3.16 3.75
CA LYS A 389 39.33 -3.74 4.76
C LYS A 389 40.10 -4.08 6.02
N LEU A 390 39.44 -3.90 7.17
CA LEU A 390 39.92 -4.44 8.43
C LEU A 390 39.75 -5.97 8.40
N VAL A 391 40.86 -6.69 8.58
CA VAL A 391 40.91 -8.14 8.68
C VAL A 391 41.32 -8.50 10.10
N ILE A 392 40.49 -9.30 10.76
CA ILE A 392 40.72 -9.85 12.10
C ILE A 392 41.06 -11.32 11.89
N VAL A 393 42.30 -11.72 12.19
CA VAL A 393 42.77 -13.10 12.09
C VAL A 393 43.01 -13.63 13.50
N PRO A 394 42.09 -14.44 14.06
CA PRO A 394 42.31 -15.09 15.35
C PRO A 394 43.30 -16.25 15.25
N ASP A 395 44.18 -16.39 16.25
CA ASP A 395 44.94 -17.62 16.45
C ASP A 395 44.03 -18.67 17.09
N LYS A 396 43.52 -19.59 16.26
CA LYS A 396 42.56 -20.62 16.68
C LYS A 396 43.08 -21.53 17.79
N LYS A 397 44.39 -21.74 17.87
CA LYS A 397 45.00 -22.63 18.86
C LYS A 397 45.02 -21.96 20.23
N GLU A 398 45.50 -20.72 20.30
CA GLU A 398 45.55 -19.95 21.55
C GLU A 398 44.15 -19.56 22.04
N LEU A 399 43.26 -19.16 21.13
CA LEU A 399 41.89 -18.77 21.46
C LEU A 399 41.00 -19.97 21.80
N GLY A 400 41.20 -21.12 21.15
CA GLY A 400 40.49 -22.35 21.52
C GLY A 400 40.76 -22.78 22.96
N LEU A 401 42.00 -22.58 23.45
CA LEU A 401 42.39 -22.83 24.83
C LEU A 401 41.80 -21.79 25.81
N ALA A 402 41.79 -20.52 25.43
CA ALA A 402 41.24 -19.43 26.25
C ALA A 402 39.71 -19.48 26.38
N PHE A 403 39.00 -19.78 25.29
CA PHE A 403 37.54 -19.82 25.22
C PHE A 403 36.94 -21.20 25.55
N ARG A 404 37.78 -22.26 25.65
CA ARG A 404 37.35 -23.66 25.83
C ARG A 404 36.27 -24.08 24.81
N GLY A 405 36.42 -23.67 23.55
CA GLY A 405 35.47 -23.97 22.47
C GLY A 405 35.56 -23.00 21.29
N ASN A 406 34.60 -23.06 20.37
CA ASN A 406 34.57 -22.28 19.12
C ASN A 406 34.04 -20.85 19.27
N GLN A 407 33.97 -20.33 20.50
CA GLN A 407 33.39 -19.01 20.78
C GLN A 407 34.25 -17.85 20.25
N PHE A 408 35.49 -18.13 19.82
CA PHE A 408 36.36 -17.16 19.16
C PHE A 408 35.83 -16.68 17.80
N GLU A 409 34.87 -17.37 17.17
CA GLU A 409 34.19 -16.91 15.95
C GLU A 409 33.47 -15.57 16.16
N LEU A 410 33.12 -15.23 17.41
CA LEU A 410 32.56 -13.92 17.77
C LEU A 410 33.57 -12.76 17.57
N LEU A 411 34.88 -13.04 17.67
CA LEU A 411 35.93 -12.06 17.37
C LEU A 411 35.99 -11.76 15.87
N GLU A 412 35.77 -12.77 15.03
CA GLU A 412 35.75 -12.60 13.56
C GLU A 412 34.53 -11.77 13.11
N ALA A 413 33.45 -11.75 13.91
CA ALA A 413 32.21 -11.03 13.63
C ALA A 413 32.15 -9.61 14.23
N MET A 414 33.21 -9.12 14.87
CA MET A 414 33.25 -7.78 15.48
C MET A 414 33.10 -6.66 14.44
N GLY A 415 32.45 -5.56 14.85
CA GLY A 415 32.38 -4.34 14.06
C GLY A 415 33.73 -3.62 13.94
N GLU A 416 33.90 -2.78 12.92
CA GLU A 416 35.18 -2.09 12.66
C GLU A 416 35.62 -1.19 13.83
N GLU A 417 34.71 -0.44 14.44
CA GLU A 417 35.01 0.41 15.60
C GLU A 417 35.48 -0.40 16.80
N GLU A 418 34.77 -1.47 17.15
CA GLU A 418 35.12 -2.35 18.27
C GLU A 418 36.48 -3.03 18.07
N ALA A 419 36.75 -3.49 16.84
CA ALA A 419 38.02 -4.11 16.50
C ALA A 419 39.20 -3.12 16.51
N LEU A 420 38.97 -1.87 16.10
CA LEU A 420 39.98 -0.80 16.22
C LEU A 420 40.24 -0.42 17.68
N GLN A 421 39.20 -0.37 18.51
CA GLN A 421 39.35 -0.17 19.96
C GLN A 421 40.12 -1.31 20.61
N LEU A 422 39.82 -2.56 20.26
CA LEU A 422 40.54 -3.73 20.73
C LEU A 422 42.01 -3.67 20.32
N LYS A 423 42.31 -3.33 19.06
CA LYS A 423 43.68 -3.15 18.57
C LYS A 423 44.44 -2.07 19.36
N ALA A 424 43.79 -0.94 19.66
CA ALA A 424 44.40 0.11 20.46
C ALA A 424 44.66 -0.32 21.91
N ALA A 425 43.72 -1.06 22.52
CA ALA A 425 43.86 -1.63 23.86
C ALA A 425 45.02 -2.65 23.93
N LEU A 426 45.12 -3.55 22.96
CA LEU A 426 46.23 -4.52 22.87
C LEU A 426 47.59 -3.83 22.72
N LYS A 427 47.68 -2.77 21.92
CA LYS A 427 48.93 -2.02 21.73
C LYS A 427 49.37 -1.23 22.97
N SER A 428 48.43 -0.77 23.79
CA SER A 428 48.71 0.08 24.96
C SER A 428 48.94 -0.72 26.24
N LYS A 429 48.15 -1.78 26.47
CA LYS A 429 48.14 -2.55 27.72
C LYS A 429 48.69 -3.98 27.57
N GLY A 430 48.88 -4.46 26.33
CA GLY A 430 49.31 -5.84 26.05
C GLY A 430 48.19 -6.89 26.18
N GLU A 431 47.07 -6.51 26.81
CA GLU A 431 45.88 -7.33 26.98
C GLU A 431 44.60 -6.49 27.01
N ALA A 432 43.49 -7.11 26.64
CA ALA A 432 42.17 -6.48 26.61
C ALA A 432 41.09 -7.49 27.02
N GLU A 433 40.14 -7.04 27.83
CA GLU A 433 39.00 -7.85 28.22
C GLU A 433 37.95 -7.86 27.10
N PHE A 434 37.57 -9.05 26.65
CA PHE A 434 36.54 -9.26 25.63
C PHE A 434 35.30 -9.89 26.26
N ILE A 435 34.17 -9.20 26.18
CA ILE A 435 32.91 -9.62 26.80
C ILE A 435 32.02 -10.32 25.77
N ILE A 436 31.70 -11.59 26.04
CA ILE A 436 30.74 -12.37 25.27
C ILE A 436 29.33 -12.03 25.78
N ARG A 437 28.67 -11.03 25.17
CA ARG A 437 27.33 -10.56 25.57
C ARG A 437 26.26 -11.65 25.61
N THR A 438 26.41 -12.71 24.83
CA THR A 438 25.47 -13.84 24.78
C THR A 438 25.59 -14.80 25.96
N MET A 439 26.68 -14.76 26.74
CA MET A 439 26.95 -15.73 27.81
C MET A 439 27.43 -15.11 29.13
N GLU A 440 27.47 -13.77 29.24
CA GLU A 440 27.98 -13.05 30.43
C GLU A 440 29.38 -13.52 30.89
N LYS A 441 30.21 -13.97 29.94
CA LYS A 441 31.60 -14.38 30.18
C LYS A 441 32.55 -13.35 29.61
N SER A 442 33.61 -13.05 30.34
CA SER A 442 34.74 -12.28 29.83
C SER A 442 35.96 -13.16 29.64
N VAL A 443 36.71 -12.88 28.57
CA VAL A 443 37.98 -13.55 28.25
C VAL A 443 39.04 -12.49 28.01
N ILE A 444 40.22 -12.68 28.61
CA ILE A 444 41.35 -11.78 28.40
C ILE A 444 42.05 -12.17 27.09
N ILE A 445 42.07 -11.24 26.15
CA ILE A 445 42.73 -11.37 24.85
C ILE A 445 44.09 -10.71 24.93
N LYS A 446 45.12 -11.41 24.44
CA LYS A 446 46.50 -10.93 24.36
C LYS A 446 46.89 -10.70 22.91
N ASP A 447 47.95 -9.91 22.67
CA ASP A 447 48.42 -9.56 21.33
C ASP A 447 48.68 -10.78 20.43
N LYS A 448 49.26 -11.85 21.00
CA LYS A 448 49.52 -13.12 20.30
C LYS A 448 48.26 -13.89 19.88
N MET A 449 47.08 -13.53 20.38
CA MET A 449 45.83 -14.26 20.16
C MET A 449 45.04 -13.75 18.96
N VAL A 450 45.25 -12.50 18.53
CA VAL A 450 44.48 -11.92 17.43
C VAL A 450 45.31 -10.89 16.67
N ASN A 451 45.37 -11.03 15.34
CA ASN A 451 45.99 -10.04 14.48
C ASN A 451 44.92 -9.18 13.80
N ILE A 452 44.92 -7.88 14.09
CA ILE A 452 43.98 -6.91 13.51
C ILE A 452 44.76 -5.99 12.57
N SER A 453 44.52 -6.09 11.27
CA SER A 453 45.25 -5.31 10.26
C SER A 453 44.30 -4.74 9.20
N LYS A 454 44.66 -3.60 8.60
CA LYS A 454 44.01 -3.12 7.39
C LYS A 454 44.76 -3.72 6.20
N GLN A 455 44.06 -4.49 5.38
CA GLN A 455 44.64 -5.14 4.21
C GLN A 455 43.94 -4.64 2.95
N LYS A 456 44.72 -4.43 1.89
CA LYS A 456 44.19 -4.15 0.54
C LYS A 456 43.73 -5.47 -0.07
N ILE A 457 42.43 -5.66 -0.16
CA ILE A 457 41.82 -6.86 -0.75
C ILE A 457 41.28 -6.47 -2.12
N LYS A 458 41.60 -7.27 -3.14
CA LYS A 458 40.97 -7.17 -4.47
C LYS A 458 39.59 -7.80 -4.41
N GLU A 459 38.55 -6.98 -4.44
CA GLU A 459 37.18 -7.45 -4.50
C GLU A 459 36.75 -7.69 -5.94
N HIS A 460 36.55 -8.96 -6.29
CA HIS A 460 35.97 -9.37 -7.58
C HIS A 460 34.43 -9.28 -7.61
N GLN A 461 33.80 -9.07 -6.45
CA GLN A 461 32.36 -8.99 -6.31
C GLN A 461 31.98 -7.91 -5.30
N ARG A 462 30.98 -7.10 -5.67
CA ARG A 462 30.31 -6.19 -4.75
C ARG A 462 29.26 -6.96 -3.96
N VAL A 463 29.39 -6.94 -2.65
CA VAL A 463 28.36 -7.42 -1.71
C VAL A 463 27.44 -6.27 -1.34
N PHE A 464 26.12 -6.47 -1.39
CA PHE A 464 25.17 -5.45 -1.00
C PHE A 464 23.85 -6.05 -0.51
N THR A 465 23.12 -5.29 0.29
CA THR A 465 21.73 -5.60 0.65
C THR A 465 20.80 -5.17 -0.48
N PRO A 466 19.95 -6.06 -1.03
CA PRO A 466 19.01 -5.70 -2.08
C PRO A 466 18.02 -4.62 -1.64
N SER A 467 17.56 -3.82 -2.60
CA SER A 467 16.41 -2.94 -2.41
C SER A 467 15.14 -3.71 -2.75
N VAL A 468 14.02 -3.42 -2.07
CA VAL A 468 12.73 -4.06 -2.35
C VAL A 468 11.71 -3.04 -2.83
N ILE A 469 11.12 -3.30 -4.01
CA ILE A 469 9.92 -2.61 -4.49
C ILE A 469 8.73 -3.54 -4.24
N GLY A 470 7.82 -3.13 -3.36
CA GLY A 470 6.64 -3.90 -2.97
C GLY A 470 5.38 -3.33 -3.61
N SER A 471 4.53 -4.18 -4.18
CA SER A 471 3.18 -3.80 -4.63
C SER A 471 2.13 -4.62 -3.90
N SER A 472 1.11 -3.99 -3.32
CA SER A 472 0.03 -4.67 -2.60
C SER A 472 -1.32 -4.26 -3.17
N PHE A 473 -2.09 -5.23 -3.63
CA PHE A 473 -3.35 -5.07 -4.34
C PHE A 473 -4.50 -5.47 -3.41
N GLY A 474 -5.34 -4.50 -3.05
CA GLY A 474 -6.58 -4.73 -2.33
C GLY A 474 -7.64 -5.30 -3.25
N MET A 475 -7.64 -6.61 -3.46
CA MET A 475 -8.48 -7.25 -4.49
C MET A 475 -9.97 -6.97 -4.28
N GLY A 476 -10.43 -6.90 -3.03
CA GLY A 476 -11.81 -6.52 -2.70
C GLY A 476 -12.17 -5.09 -3.14
N HIS A 477 -11.26 -4.13 -2.95
CA HIS A 477 -11.46 -2.75 -3.43
C HIS A 477 -11.47 -2.68 -4.96
N ILE A 478 -10.54 -3.40 -5.62
CA ILE A 478 -10.49 -3.45 -7.08
C ILE A 478 -11.80 -3.99 -7.63
N ILE A 479 -12.29 -5.11 -7.09
CA ILE A 479 -13.55 -5.73 -7.53
C ILE A 479 -14.75 -4.83 -7.25
N TYR A 480 -14.76 -4.13 -6.11
CA TYR A 480 -15.80 -3.15 -5.82
C TYR A 480 -15.89 -2.06 -6.89
N CYS A 481 -14.75 -1.49 -7.30
CA CYS A 481 -14.70 -0.45 -8.32
C CYS A 481 -15.03 -0.92 -9.74
N LEU A 482 -15.22 -2.23 -9.97
CA LEU A 482 -15.69 -2.76 -11.25
C LEU A 482 -17.23 -2.74 -11.38
N PHE A 483 -17.95 -2.55 -10.27
CA PHE A 483 -19.40 -2.36 -10.24
C PHE A 483 -19.75 -0.87 -10.33
#